data_AF-A0A5R2N888-F1
#
_entry.id   AF-A0A5R2N888-F1
#
_cell.length_a   1.000
_cell.length_b   1.000
_cell.length_c   1.000
_cell.angle_alpha   90.00
_cell.angle_beta   90.00
_cell.angle_gamma   90.00
#
_symmetry.space_group_name_H-M   'P 1'
#
loop_
_entity.id
_entity.type
_entity.pdbx_description
1 polymer ?
#
loop_
_entity_poly.entity_id
_entity_poly.type
_entity_poly.pdbx_seq_one_letter_code
_entity_poly.pdbx_strand_id
1 'polypeptide(L)'
;VGTPGSVMTYFPFPNIGKGRHGVGEVGTTVYSVPDGTLAYWEKRFTDEGVTNVAREESFGQKRLRFDGPDSDGFALVEDKADTRAPWVKGGVAADEAIRGFHSVSLRLKDGGATEELLKFMGYEEVDKSGNVRRLAVKNGNGADVVD
;
A
#
# COMPACT_ATOMS: atom_id res chain seq x y z
N VAL A 1 4.32 -1.92 18.39
CA VAL A 1 4.55 -3.37 18.22
C VAL A 1 4.32 -3.66 16.76
N GLY A 2 5.21 -4.40 16.09
CA GLY A 2 4.98 -4.83 14.71
C GLY A 2 4.14 -6.10 14.71
N THR A 3 2.97 -6.06 14.09
CA THR A 3 2.08 -7.21 13.91
C THR A 3 2.15 -7.71 12.47
N PRO A 4 1.78 -8.97 12.18
CA PRO A 4 1.64 -9.42 10.80
C PRO A 4 0.79 -8.43 9.99
N GLY A 5 1.28 -8.07 8.79
CA GLY A 5 0.65 -7.05 7.96
C GLY A 5 1.02 -5.60 8.29
N SER A 6 1.95 -5.33 9.21
CA SER A 6 2.40 -3.95 9.54
C SER A 6 3.92 -3.75 9.43
N VAL A 7 4.67 -4.76 9.02
CA VAL A 7 6.14 -4.75 9.06
C VAL A 7 6.70 -4.39 7.68
N MET A 8 7.24 -3.18 7.56
CA MET A 8 8.08 -2.77 6.44
C MET A 8 9.55 -2.91 6.85
N THR A 9 10.38 -3.49 5.97
CA THR A 9 11.82 -3.64 6.18
C THR A 9 12.60 -2.88 5.12
N TYR A 10 13.73 -2.31 5.52
CA TYR A 10 14.62 -1.58 4.64
C TYR A 10 16.04 -2.12 4.80
N PHE A 11 16.80 -2.12 3.71
CA PHE A 11 18.21 -2.47 3.67
C PHE A 11 19.03 -1.27 3.19
N PRO A 12 19.38 -0.33 4.08
CA PRO A 12 20.05 0.90 3.70
C PRO A 12 21.53 0.66 3.44
N PHE A 13 21.91 0.55 2.16
CA PHE A 13 23.31 0.41 1.75
C PHE A 13 23.87 1.76 1.32
N PRO A 14 24.87 2.32 2.05
CA PRO A 14 25.50 3.58 1.65
C PRO A 14 26.10 3.49 0.25
N ASN A 15 25.88 4.53 -0.56
CA ASN A 15 26.42 4.67 -1.93
C ASN A 15 25.92 3.62 -2.94
N ILE A 16 24.83 2.91 -2.66
CA ILE A 16 24.19 2.07 -3.66
C ILE A 16 23.59 2.95 -4.78
N GLY A 17 23.68 2.49 -6.03
CA GLY A 17 23.05 3.19 -7.15
C GLY A 17 21.52 3.21 -7.02
N LYS A 18 20.89 4.23 -7.60
CA LYS A 18 19.42 4.31 -7.64
C LYS A 18 18.84 3.11 -8.40
N GLY A 19 17.77 2.54 -7.86
CA GLY A 19 16.99 1.50 -8.52
C GLY A 19 16.36 1.98 -9.82
N ARG A 20 15.96 1.03 -10.67
CA ARG A 20 15.14 1.29 -11.86
C ARG A 20 13.84 0.54 -11.73
N HIS A 21 12.75 1.28 -11.59
CA HIS A 21 11.42 0.74 -11.53
C HIS A 21 11.00 0.09 -12.85
N GLY A 22 10.26 -1.01 -12.78
CA GLY A 22 9.87 -1.76 -13.96
C GLY A 22 9.06 -3.02 -13.68
N VAL A 23 8.98 -3.89 -14.68
CA VAL A 23 8.32 -5.19 -14.54
C VAL A 23 9.11 -6.11 -13.63
N GLY A 24 8.40 -6.90 -12.81
CA GLY A 24 8.96 -7.92 -11.93
C GLY A 24 9.12 -7.45 -10.49
N GLU A 25 8.52 -6.32 -10.12
CA GLU A 25 8.59 -5.74 -8.79
C GLU A 25 7.20 -5.49 -8.18
N VAL A 26 7.16 -5.33 -6.86
CA VAL A 26 6.07 -4.62 -6.19
C VAL A 26 6.19 -3.15 -6.57
N GLY A 27 5.28 -2.64 -7.38
CA GLY A 27 5.32 -1.27 -7.88
C GLY A 27 4.78 -0.24 -6.90
N THR A 28 3.79 -0.63 -6.09
CA THR A 28 3.22 0.22 -5.03
C THR A 28 2.92 -0.61 -3.80
N THR A 29 3.31 -0.12 -2.62
CA THR A 29 2.83 -0.64 -1.33
C THR A 29 1.77 0.29 -0.77
N VAL A 30 0.61 -0.24 -0.40
CA VAL A 30 -0.55 0.54 0.04
C VAL A 30 -0.79 0.33 1.53
N TYR A 31 -0.92 1.42 2.27
CA TYR A 31 -1.22 1.41 3.70
C TYR A 31 -2.64 1.87 3.99
N SER A 32 -3.28 1.23 4.97
CA SER A 32 -4.60 1.61 5.45
C SER A 32 -4.52 2.78 6.45
N VAL A 33 -5.43 3.74 6.28
CA VAL A 33 -5.69 4.84 7.21
C VAL A 33 -7.21 4.98 7.45
N PRO A 34 -7.64 5.59 8.57
CA PRO A 34 -9.06 5.81 8.83
C PRO A 34 -9.72 6.66 7.75
N ASP A 35 -11.02 6.44 7.54
CA ASP A 35 -11.82 7.18 6.55
C ASP A 35 -11.84 8.70 6.84
N GLY A 36 -11.76 9.51 5.79
CA GLY A 36 -11.71 10.98 5.88
C GLY A 36 -10.36 11.60 6.26
N THR A 37 -9.29 10.81 6.42
CA THR A 37 -7.99 11.31 6.92
C THR A 37 -7.01 11.72 5.83
N LEU A 38 -7.30 11.51 4.54
CA LEU A 38 -6.33 11.81 3.47
C LEU A 38 -5.96 13.29 3.39
N ALA A 39 -6.85 14.21 3.80
CA ALA A 39 -6.53 15.65 3.86
C ALA A 39 -5.49 15.98 4.92
N TYR A 40 -5.52 15.30 6.07
CA TYR A 40 -4.48 15.41 7.10
C TYR A 40 -3.13 14.96 6.54
N TRP A 41 -3.10 13.79 5.88
CA TRP A 41 -1.88 13.22 5.34
C TRP A 41 -1.29 14.04 4.20
N GLU A 42 -2.13 14.53 3.28
CA GLU A 42 -1.70 15.39 2.19
C GLU A 42 -1.04 16.67 2.72
N LYS A 43 -1.65 17.31 3.72
CA LYS A 43 -1.05 18.49 4.37
C LYS A 43 0.28 18.13 5.03
N ARG A 44 0.32 17.06 5.83
CA ARG A 44 1.52 16.62 6.54
C ARG A 44 2.66 16.31 5.58
N PHE A 45 2.39 15.56 4.51
CA PHE A 45 3.37 15.22 3.48
C PHE A 45 3.89 16.45 2.74
N THR A 46 3.01 17.42 2.45
CA THR A 46 3.43 18.70 1.86
C THR A 46 4.36 19.47 2.80
N ASP A 47 4.03 19.56 4.09
CA ASP A 47 4.85 20.25 5.09
C ASP A 47 6.23 19.59 5.27
N GLU A 48 6.31 18.26 5.13
CA GLU A 48 7.55 17.47 5.23
C GLU A 48 8.32 17.35 3.91
N GLY A 49 7.82 17.97 2.82
CA GLY A 49 8.49 17.98 1.52
C GLY A 49 8.47 16.65 0.75
N VAL A 50 7.49 15.78 1.02
CA VAL A 50 7.29 14.52 0.30
C VAL A 50 6.90 14.81 -1.16
N THR A 51 7.45 14.03 -2.10
CA THR A 51 7.26 14.24 -3.53
C THR A 51 6.12 13.40 -4.13
N ASN A 52 5.60 13.84 -5.27
CA ASN A 52 4.58 13.12 -6.06
C ASN A 52 3.30 12.78 -5.30
N VAL A 53 2.95 13.61 -4.31
CA VAL A 53 1.71 13.52 -3.54
C VAL A 53 0.52 13.80 -4.46
N ALA A 54 -0.37 12.81 -4.63
CA ALA A 54 -1.52 12.93 -5.52
C ALA A 54 -2.72 12.12 -5.01
N ARG A 55 -3.91 12.73 -5.06
CA ARG A 55 -5.19 12.04 -4.83
C ARG A 55 -5.49 11.12 -6.01
N GLU A 56 -5.95 9.91 -5.71
CA GLU A 56 -6.43 8.96 -6.73
C GLU A 56 -7.58 8.12 -6.16
N GLU A 57 -8.22 7.34 -7.04
CA GLU A 57 -9.24 6.37 -6.66
C GLU A 57 -8.94 5.06 -7.36
N SER A 58 -9.10 3.95 -6.65
CA SER A 58 -8.89 2.62 -7.19
C SER A 58 -9.83 1.64 -6.49
N PHE A 59 -10.62 0.91 -7.29
CA PHE A 59 -11.68 0.01 -6.83
C PHE A 59 -12.66 0.69 -5.86
N GLY A 60 -13.03 1.94 -6.16
CA GLY A 60 -13.95 2.75 -5.34
C GLY A 60 -13.36 3.27 -4.02
N GLN A 61 -12.08 3.00 -3.74
CA GLN A 61 -11.41 3.47 -2.53
C GLN A 61 -10.56 4.70 -2.85
N LYS A 62 -10.73 5.75 -2.05
CA LYS A 62 -9.93 6.98 -2.13
C LYS A 62 -8.52 6.70 -1.62
N ARG A 63 -7.55 7.25 -2.33
CA ARG A 63 -6.12 7.09 -2.03
C ARG A 63 -5.35 8.39 -2.14
N LEU A 64 -4.20 8.40 -1.48
CA LEU A 64 -3.17 9.42 -1.61
C LEU A 64 -1.85 8.72 -1.95
N ARG A 65 -1.43 8.80 -3.21
CA ARG A 65 -0.14 8.27 -3.69
C ARG A 65 0.97 9.26 -3.37
N PHE A 66 2.18 8.75 -3.09
CA PHE A 66 3.39 9.54 -2.86
C PHE A 66 4.65 8.68 -3.06
N ASP A 67 5.80 9.32 -3.21
CA ASP A 67 7.08 8.62 -3.31
C ASP A 67 7.79 8.53 -1.96
N GLY A 68 8.40 7.38 -1.70
CA GLY A 68 9.30 7.17 -0.59
C GLY A 68 10.68 7.80 -0.79
N PRO A 69 11.54 7.82 0.25
CA PRO A 69 12.88 8.41 0.19
C PRO A 69 13.77 7.84 -0.92
N ASP A 70 13.62 6.55 -1.21
CA ASP A 70 14.37 5.83 -2.25
C ASP A 70 13.61 5.74 -3.59
N SER A 71 12.61 6.60 -3.78
CA SER A 71 11.66 6.60 -4.92
C SER A 71 10.71 5.40 -4.96
N ASP A 72 10.56 4.70 -3.84
CA ASP A 72 9.55 3.64 -3.68
C ASP A 72 8.13 4.18 -3.91
N GLY A 73 7.28 3.42 -4.60
CA GLY A 73 5.87 3.78 -4.76
C GLY A 73 5.05 3.47 -3.51
N PHE A 74 4.43 4.48 -2.92
CA PHE A 74 3.52 4.31 -1.79
C PHE A 74 2.14 4.92 -2.04
N ALA A 75 1.14 4.39 -1.34
CA ALA A 75 -0.15 5.03 -1.22
C ALA A 75 -0.75 4.82 0.18
N LEU A 76 -1.54 5.80 0.62
CA LEU A 76 -2.49 5.64 1.73
C LEU A 76 -3.88 5.41 1.14
N VAL A 77 -4.66 4.51 1.73
CA VAL A 77 -6.05 4.23 1.36
C VAL A 77 -6.96 4.36 2.56
N GLU A 78 -8.11 5.00 2.36
CA GLU A 78 -9.16 5.07 3.39
C GLU A 78 -9.85 3.71 3.49
N ASP A 79 -9.74 3.06 4.66
CA ASP A 79 -10.39 1.80 4.95
C ASP A 79 -11.11 1.85 6.30
N LYS A 80 -12.45 1.93 6.23
CA LYS A 80 -13.33 1.95 7.38
C LYS A 80 -13.43 0.58 8.07
N ALA A 81 -13.18 -0.51 7.35
CA ALA A 81 -13.30 -1.86 7.89
C ALA A 81 -12.07 -2.27 8.71
N ASP A 82 -10.95 -1.61 8.50
CA ASP A 82 -9.72 -1.88 9.24
C ASP A 82 -9.80 -1.36 10.67
N THR A 83 -9.94 -2.27 11.64
CA THR A 83 -9.97 -1.98 13.07
C THR A 83 -8.65 -2.29 13.78
N ARG A 84 -7.55 -2.53 13.04
CA ARG A 84 -6.25 -2.79 13.65
C ARG A 84 -5.80 -1.60 14.48
N ALA A 85 -5.12 -1.92 15.59
CA ALA A 85 -4.66 -0.91 16.54
C ALA A 85 -3.53 -0.06 15.91
N PRO A 86 -3.68 1.27 15.84
CA PRO A 86 -2.66 2.13 15.26
C PRO A 86 -1.45 2.28 16.18
N TRP A 87 -0.32 2.72 15.60
CA TRP A 87 0.83 3.15 16.36
C TRP A 87 0.82 4.67 16.61
N VAL A 88 0.58 5.08 17.86
CA VAL A 88 0.40 6.50 18.23
C VAL A 88 1.66 7.18 18.81
N LYS A 89 2.76 6.44 19.00
CA LYS A 89 4.01 7.02 19.54
C LYS A 89 4.88 7.68 18.47
N GLY A 90 4.38 7.79 17.23
CA GLY A 90 5.09 8.37 16.08
C GLY A 90 4.75 9.82 15.76
N GLY A 91 4.00 10.52 16.63
CA GLY A 91 3.60 11.91 16.38
C GLY A 91 2.41 12.09 15.42
N VAL A 92 1.64 11.01 15.21
CA VAL A 92 0.34 11.00 14.53
C VAL A 92 -0.69 10.45 15.52
N ALA A 93 -1.84 11.13 15.65
CA ALA A 93 -2.85 10.72 16.61
C ALA A 93 -3.59 9.46 16.12
N ALA A 94 -4.29 8.77 17.03
CA ALA A 94 -4.97 7.52 16.71
C ALA A 94 -5.99 7.66 15.57
N ASP A 95 -6.61 8.84 15.47
CA ASP A 95 -7.67 9.14 14.53
C ASP A 95 -7.16 9.33 13.09
N GLU A 96 -5.85 9.51 12.88
CA GLU A 96 -5.22 9.62 11.56
C GLU A 96 -4.17 8.56 11.28
N ALA A 97 -3.75 7.80 12.29
CA ALA A 97 -2.59 6.92 12.21
C ALA A 97 -2.80 5.73 11.25
N ILE A 98 -1.71 5.36 10.57
CA ILE A 98 -1.61 4.16 9.73
C ILE A 98 -1.89 2.91 10.57
N ARG A 99 -2.67 1.98 10.01
CA ARG A 99 -3.10 0.74 10.66
C ARG A 99 -2.37 -0.52 10.19
N GLY A 100 -1.66 -0.42 9.08
CA GLY A 100 -0.91 -1.51 8.47
C GLY A 100 -0.97 -1.45 6.95
N PHE A 101 -0.43 -2.47 6.29
CA PHE A 101 -0.64 -2.69 4.86
C PHE A 101 -2.11 -3.00 4.60
N HIS A 102 -2.62 -2.44 3.51
CA HIS A 102 -3.89 -2.80 2.90
C HIS A 102 -3.65 -3.76 1.73
N SER A 103 -2.77 -3.36 0.80
CA SER A 103 -2.51 -4.11 -0.42
C SER A 103 -1.13 -3.83 -0.99
N VAL A 104 -0.74 -4.62 -1.98
CA VAL A 104 0.38 -4.34 -2.88
C VAL A 104 -0.10 -4.34 -4.32
N SER A 105 0.55 -3.56 -5.18
CA SER A 105 0.32 -3.60 -6.63
C SER A 105 1.55 -4.13 -7.34
N LEU A 106 1.41 -5.21 -8.09
CA LEU A 106 2.49 -5.86 -8.83
C LEU A 106 2.59 -5.33 -10.26
N ARG A 107 3.82 -5.07 -10.73
CA ARG A 107 4.07 -4.70 -12.13
C ARG A 107 4.52 -5.93 -12.90
N LEU A 108 3.62 -6.50 -13.70
CA LEU A 108 3.87 -7.73 -14.45
C LEU A 108 3.84 -7.47 -15.96
N LYS A 109 4.73 -8.14 -16.70
CA LYS A 109 4.69 -8.15 -18.18
C LYS A 109 3.60 -9.09 -18.68
N ASP A 110 3.42 -10.21 -17.99
CA ASP A 110 2.32 -11.15 -18.17
C ASP A 110 1.89 -11.61 -16.77
N GLY A 111 0.59 -11.51 -16.47
CA GLY A 111 0.05 -11.83 -15.15
C GLY A 111 -0.23 -13.31 -14.92
N GLY A 112 -0.30 -14.14 -15.96
CA GLY A 112 -0.92 -15.46 -15.89
C GLY A 112 -0.27 -16.39 -14.86
N ALA A 113 1.06 -16.53 -14.90
CA ALA A 113 1.76 -17.41 -13.96
C ALA A 113 1.67 -16.92 -12.50
N THR A 114 1.70 -15.60 -12.29
CA THR A 114 1.57 -15.01 -10.95
C THR A 114 0.14 -15.15 -10.43
N GLU A 115 -0.87 -14.94 -11.28
CA GLU A 115 -2.28 -15.15 -10.93
C GLU A 115 -2.52 -16.61 -10.48
N GLU A 116 -1.99 -17.60 -11.20
CA GLU A 116 -2.14 -19.01 -10.83
C GLU A 116 -1.42 -19.34 -9.52
N LEU A 117 -0.24 -18.77 -9.28
CA LEU A 117 0.46 -18.91 -8.00
C LEU A 117 -0.36 -18.30 -6.85
N LEU A 118 -0.91 -17.10 -7.02
CA LEU A 118 -1.75 -16.45 -6.02
C LEU A 118 -3.00 -17.28 -5.71
N LYS A 119 -3.66 -17.84 -6.73
CA LYS A 119 -4.78 -18.77 -6.55
C LYS A 119 -4.37 -20.01 -5.76
N PHE A 120 -3.21 -20.59 -6.07
CA PHE A 120 -2.67 -21.71 -5.28
C PHE A 120 -2.40 -21.33 -3.82
N MET A 121 -2.01 -20.08 -3.56
CA MET A 121 -1.84 -19.52 -2.21
C MET A 121 -3.17 -19.17 -1.52
N GLY A 122 -4.32 -19.40 -2.16
CA GLY A 122 -5.65 -19.17 -1.59
C GLY A 122 -6.26 -17.80 -1.88
N TYR A 123 -5.66 -17.04 -2.80
CA TYR A 123 -6.29 -15.81 -3.28
C TYR A 123 -7.39 -16.11 -4.31
N GLU A 124 -8.43 -15.30 -4.31
CA GLU A 124 -9.51 -15.34 -5.30
C GLU A 124 -9.58 -13.99 -6.02
N GLU A 125 -9.86 -13.99 -7.33
CA GLU A 125 -10.18 -12.73 -8.04
C GLU A 125 -11.51 -12.18 -7.52
N VAL A 126 -11.50 -10.95 -7.00
CA VAL A 126 -12.67 -10.30 -6.40
C VAL A 126 -13.15 -9.09 -7.20
N ASP A 127 -12.27 -8.49 -8.01
CA ASP A 127 -12.64 -7.36 -8.88
C ASP A 127 -11.62 -7.18 -10.02
N LYS A 128 -11.96 -6.36 -11.02
CA LYS A 128 -11.09 -6.01 -12.15
C LYS A 128 -11.36 -4.60 -12.64
N SER A 129 -10.28 -3.83 -12.87
CA SER A 129 -10.35 -2.49 -13.45
C SER A 129 -9.28 -2.31 -14.53
N GLY A 130 -9.70 -2.18 -15.79
CA GLY A 130 -8.78 -2.09 -16.93
C GLY A 130 -7.85 -3.30 -17.03
N ASN A 131 -6.55 -3.06 -16.91
CA ASN A 131 -5.49 -4.08 -16.92
C ASN A 131 -5.08 -4.55 -15.52
N VAL A 132 -5.73 -4.08 -14.46
CA VAL A 132 -5.47 -4.46 -13.07
C VAL A 132 -6.54 -5.46 -12.62
N ARG A 133 -6.11 -6.57 -12.02
CA ARG A 133 -6.99 -7.54 -11.37
C ARG A 133 -6.76 -7.48 -9.87
N ARG A 134 -7.83 -7.46 -9.11
CA ARG A 134 -7.76 -7.51 -7.66
C ARG A 134 -7.98 -8.94 -7.20
N LEU A 135 -6.99 -9.47 -6.50
CA LEU A 135 -7.06 -10.76 -5.85
C LEU A 135 -7.05 -10.58 -4.33
N ALA A 136 -7.85 -11.36 -3.60
CA ALA A 136 -7.92 -11.28 -2.14
C ALA A 136 -8.03 -12.65 -1.47
N VAL A 137 -7.52 -12.77 -0.24
CA VAL A 137 -7.73 -13.95 0.63
C VAL A 137 -8.85 -13.66 1.63
N LYS A 138 -9.80 -14.58 1.77
CA LYS A 138 -10.87 -14.48 2.78
C LYS A 138 -10.31 -14.62 4.19
N ASN A 139 -10.85 -13.85 5.13
CA ASN A 139 -10.46 -13.86 6.55
C ASN A 139 -8.96 -13.54 6.77
N GLY A 140 -8.40 -12.66 5.94
CA GLY A 140 -7.04 -12.17 6.13
C GLY A 140 -6.89 -11.26 7.34
N ASN A 141 -5.70 -10.70 7.50
CA ASN A 141 -5.34 -9.81 8.61
C ASN A 141 -5.40 -8.32 8.22
N GLY A 142 -6.15 -7.98 7.15
CA GLY A 142 -6.22 -6.66 6.54
C GLY A 142 -5.06 -6.32 5.59
N ALA A 143 -4.06 -7.20 5.44
CA ALA A 143 -3.01 -7.13 4.43
C ALA A 143 -3.15 -8.32 3.46
N ASP A 144 -4.29 -8.40 2.80
CA ASP A 144 -4.81 -9.60 2.15
C ASP A 144 -5.24 -9.38 0.70
N VAL A 145 -4.88 -8.23 0.12
CA VAL A 145 -5.19 -7.84 -1.25
C VAL A 145 -3.93 -7.66 -2.09
N VAL A 146 -3.95 -8.20 -3.31
CA VAL A 146 -2.93 -8.01 -4.35
C VAL A 146 -3.61 -7.48 -5.60
N ASP A 147 -3.13 -6.33 -6.08
CA ASP A 147 -3.52 -5.67 -7.34
C ASP A 147 -2.47 -5.91 -8.44
#